data_AF-A0A1H6MSH5-F1
#
_entry.id   AF-A0A1H6MSH5-F1
#
_cell.length_a   1.000
_cell.length_b   1.000
_cell.length_c   1.000
_cell.angle_alpha   90.00
_cell.angle_beta   90.00
_cell.angle_gamma   90.00
#
_symmetry.space_group_name_H-M   'P 1'
#
loop_
_entity.id
_entity.type
_entity.pdbx_description
1 polymer ?
#
loop_
_entity_poly.entity_id
_entity_poly.type
_entity_poly.pdbx_seq_one_letter_code
_entity_poly.pdbx_strand_id
1 'polypeptide(L)' 'MLGKLFGVDTWNGQNLIRIDIDNPTSLNPRLPTHNNSGANANFVPGGKTSGGISEVVVDVIPPEKVWVTPVKPISEGRK' A
#
# COMPACT_ATOMS: atom_id res chain seq x y z
N MET A 1 -10.55 -10.40 2.03
CA MET A 1 -10.63 -9.48 0.88
C MET A 1 -9.93 -8.17 1.26
N LEU A 2 -9.13 -7.55 0.38
CA LEU A 2 -8.29 -6.39 0.73
C LEU A 2 -9.08 -5.18 1.24
N GLY A 3 -10.30 -4.92 0.74
CA GLY A 3 -11.15 -3.84 1.27
C GLY A 3 -11.41 -3.98 2.79
N LYS A 4 -11.66 -5.21 3.27
CA LYS A 4 -11.85 -5.49 4.70
C LYS A 4 -10.58 -5.27 5.54
N LEU A 5 -9.39 -5.38 4.93
CA LEU A 5 -8.11 -5.16 5.62
C LEU A 5 -7.85 -3.66 5.86
N PHE A 6 -8.30 -2.80 4.93
CA PHE A 6 -8.12 -1.35 5.03
C PHE A 6 -9.34 -0.60 5.59
N GLY A 7 -10.50 -1.26 5.71
CA GLY A 7 -11.70 -0.69 6.32
C GLY A 7 -12.31 0.49 5.56
N VAL A 8 -11.91 0.70 4.30
CA VAL A 8 -12.34 1.81 3.45
C VAL A 8 -12.68 1.30 2.05
N ASP A 9 -13.74 1.86 1.46
CA ASP A 9 -14.14 1.59 0.07
C ASP A 9 -13.43 2.53 -0.91
N THR A 10 -13.12 3.75 -0.46
CA THR A 10 -12.49 4.80 -1.25
C THR A 10 -11.44 5.56 -0.45
N TRP A 11 -10.42 6.06 -1.12
CA TRP A 11 -9.47 7.03 -0.56
C TRP A 11 -9.52 8.31 -1.40
N ASN A 12 -9.73 9.45 -0.74
CA ASN A 12 -9.88 10.76 -1.38
C ASN A 12 -10.91 10.77 -2.54
N GLY A 13 -12.07 10.13 -2.34
CA GLY A 13 -13.13 10.02 -3.34
C GLY A 13 -12.84 9.10 -4.53
N GLN A 14 -11.71 8.38 -4.51
CA GLN A 14 -11.32 7.42 -5.55
C GLN A 14 -11.39 5.99 -5.04
N ASN A 15 -11.75 5.06 -5.94
CA ASN A 15 -11.76 3.63 -5.63
C ASN A 15 -10.34 3.13 -5.36
N LEU A 16 -10.22 2.21 -4.40
CA LEU A 16 -8.95 1.58 -4.09
C LEU A 16 -8.49 0.65 -5.21
N ILE A 17 -7.18 0.64 -5.45
CA ILE A 17 -6.50 -0.33 -6.30
C ILE A 17 -5.44 -1.07 -5.50
N ARG A 18 -5.18 -2.32 -5.87
CA ARG A 18 -4.02 -3.09 -5.44
C ARG A 18 -3.00 -3.08 -6.57
N ILE A 19 -1.74 -2.83 -6.21
CA ILE A 19 -0.61 -2.96 -7.11
C ILE A 19 0.19 -4.18 -6.65
N ASP A 20 0.36 -5.15 -7.55
CA ASP A 20 1.22 -6.31 -7.36
C ASP A 20 2.50 -6.14 -8.18
N ILE A 21 3.64 -6.50 -7.60
CA ILE A 21 4.98 -6.39 -8.19
C ILE A 21 5.71 -7.70 -7.95
N ASP A 22 6.38 -8.21 -8.98
CA ASP A 22 7.25 -9.38 -8.84
C ASP A 22 8.53 -9.01 -8.08
N ASN A 23 8.77 -9.74 -6.99
CA ASN A 23 9.98 -9.64 -6.16
C ASN A 23 10.40 -8.18 -5.81
N PRO A 24 9.58 -7.43 -5.06
CA PRO A 24 9.84 -6.01 -4.77
C PRO A 24 11.14 -5.78 -4.00
N THR A 25 11.65 -6.80 -3.28
CA THR A 25 12.92 -6.73 -2.55
C THR A 25 14.15 -6.76 -3.45
N SER A 26 13.99 -6.96 -4.76
CA SER A 26 15.06 -6.76 -5.74
C SER A 26 15.30 -5.28 -6.06
N LEU A 27 14.38 -4.39 -5.69
CA LEU A 27 14.39 -2.97 -6.03
C LEU A 27 14.99 -2.13 -4.89
N ASN A 28 16.17 -2.54 -4.40
CA ASN A 28 16.95 -1.82 -3.38
C ASN A 28 16.13 -1.46 -2.11
N PRO A 29 15.65 -2.45 -1.34
CA PRO A 29 14.77 -2.24 -0.21
C PRO A 29 15.46 -1.52 0.95
N ARG A 30 14.77 -0.55 1.56
CA ARG A 30 15.25 0.25 2.69
C ARG A 30 14.14 0.47 3.72
N LEU A 31 14.52 0.63 4.98
CA LEU A 31 13.56 1.04 6.00
C LEU A 31 13.04 2.46 5.71
N PRO A 32 11.72 2.70 5.83
CA PRO A 32 11.17 4.04 5.74
C PRO A 32 11.65 4.93 6.88
N THR A 33 11.70 6.23 6.62
CA THR A 33 12.03 7.30 7.57
C THR A 33 10.94 8.37 7.54
N HIS A 34 10.88 9.19 8.58
CA HIS A 34 9.91 10.31 8.64
C HIS A 34 10.15 11.38 7.55
N ASN A 35 11.33 11.39 6.93
CA ASN A 35 11.71 12.34 5.88
C ASN A 35 11.39 11.83 4.46
N ASN A 36 10.89 10.60 4.29
CA ASN A 36 10.47 10.12 2.99
C ASN A 36 9.24 10.90 2.49
N SER A 37 9.23 11.25 1.21
CA SER A 37 8.03 11.79 0.56
C SER A 37 6.87 10.79 0.70
N GLY A 38 5.73 11.25 1.21
CA GLY A 38 4.57 10.40 1.52
C GLY A 38 4.46 9.98 2.99
N ALA A 39 5.50 10.17 3.80
CA ALA A 39 5.38 10.06 5.26
C ALA A 39 4.37 11.10 5.79
N ASN A 40 3.59 10.72 6.80
CA ASN A 40 2.57 11.57 7.41
C ASN A 40 2.57 11.39 8.94
N ALA A 41 1.64 12.06 9.63
CA ALA A 41 1.55 12.05 11.09
C ALA A 41 1.36 10.65 11.72
N ASN A 42 1.00 9.63 10.93
CA ASN A 42 0.88 8.24 11.39
C ASN A 42 2.15 7.41 11.21
N PHE A 43 3.23 7.96 10.66
CA PHE A 43 4.49 7.23 10.47
C PHE A 43 5.07 6.78 11.82
N VAL A 44 5.54 5.53 11.88
CA VAL A 44 6.28 4.99 13.02
C VAL A 44 7.59 4.34 12.54
N PRO A 45 8.73 4.57 13.22
CA PRO A 45 9.99 3.91 12.86
C PRO A 45 9.93 2.39 13.07
N GLY A 46 10.75 1.65 12.30
CA GLY A 46 10.99 0.21 12.53
C GLY A 46 10.43 -0.74 11.48
N GLY A 47 9.99 -0.24 10.31
CA GLY A 47 9.58 -1.09 9.18
C GLY A 47 8.19 -1.70 9.35
N LYS A 48 7.30 -1.03 10.09
CA LYS A 48 5.89 -1.38 10.20
C LYS A 48 5.05 -0.12 10.11
N THR A 49 3.86 -0.22 9.54
CA THR A 49 2.83 0.82 9.62
C THR A 49 2.32 0.95 11.05
N SER A 50 1.62 2.04 11.35
CA SER A 50 0.94 2.23 12.65
C SER A 50 -0.11 1.14 12.96
N GLY A 51 -0.59 0.42 11.94
CA GLY A 51 -1.46 -0.75 12.06
C GLY A 51 -0.71 -2.08 12.27
N GLY A 52 0.62 -2.06 12.38
CA GLY A 52 1.45 -3.24 12.66
C GLY A 52 1.81 -4.10 11.44
N ILE A 53 1.47 -3.67 10.22
CA ILE A 53 1.79 -4.36 8.96
C ILE A 53 3.20 -3.99 8.52
N SER A 54 4.00 -4.94 8.05
CA SER A 54 5.35 -4.68 7.53
C SER A 54 5.36 -3.67 6.39
N GLU A 55 6.34 -2.76 6.41
CA GLU A 55 6.51 -1.69 5.43
C GLU A 55 7.99 -1.54 5.02
N VAL A 56 8.23 -1.25 3.74
CA VAL A 56 9.55 -1.03 3.16
C VAL A 56 9.46 0.01 2.04
N VAL A 57 10.54 0.77 1.83
CA VAL A 57 10.69 1.67 0.67
C VAL A 57 11.59 1.00 -0.35
N VAL A 58 11.19 1.03 -1.61
CA VAL A 58 11.96 0.52 -2.76
C VAL A 58 12.19 1.65 -3.76
N ASP A 59 13.02 1.39 -4.78
CA ASP A 59 13.15 2.29 -5.91
C ASP A 59 11.88 2.33 -6.77
N VAL A 60 11.76 3.36 -7.62
CA VAL A 60 10.60 3.54 -8.50
C VAL A 60 10.40 2.29 -9.35
N ILE A 61 9.15 1.83 -9.39
CA ILE A 61 8.77 0.62 -10.12
C ILE A 61 8.27 1.03 -11.51
N PRO A 62 8.88 0.52 -12.59
CA PRO A 62 8.40 0.78 -13.94
C PRO A 62 6.96 0.29 -14.13
N PRO A 63 6.06 1.06 -14.78
CA PRO A 63 4.65 0.69 -14.96
C PRO A 63 4.45 -0.67 -15.66
N GLU A 64 5.38 -1.08 -16.51
CA GLU A 64 5.34 -2.38 -17.19
C GLU A 64 5.65 -3.58 -16.27
N LYS A 65 6.08 -3.33 -15.03
CA LYS A 65 6.39 -4.35 -14.02
C LYS A 65 5.34 -4.49 -12.92
N VAL A 66 4.16 -3.86 -13.11
CA VAL A 66 3.09 -3.91 -12.11
C VAL A 66 1.81 -4.49 -12.68
N TRP A 67 1.08 -5.20 -11.83
CA TRP A 67 -0.29 -5.62 -12.09
C TRP A 67 -1.24 -4.82 -11.21
N VAL A 68 -2.20 -4.13 -11.84
CA VAL A 68 -3.19 -3.31 -11.15
C VAL A 68 -4.51 -4.06 -11.07
N THR A 69 -4.99 -4.28 -9.86
CA THR A 69 -6.28 -4.93 -9.60
C THR A 69 -7.20 -3.98 -8.86
N PRO A 70 -8.40 -3.65 -9.39
CA PRO A 70 -9.40 -2.91 -8.63
C PRO A 70 -9.79 -3.66 -7.35
N VAL A 71 -9.81 -2.96 -6.22
CA VAL A 71 -10.31 -3.55 -4.97
C VAL A 71 -11.81 -3.39 -4.96
N LYS A 72 -12.54 -4.51 -4.88
CA LYS A 72 -14.00 -4.46 -4.75
C LYS A 72 -14.40 -3.73 -3.45
N PRO A 73 -15.34 -2.77 -3.51
CA PRO A 73 -15.89 -2.12 -2.33
C PRO A 73 -16.45 -3.14 -1.34
N ILE A 74 -16.28 -2.89 -0.05
CA ILE A 74 -16.85 -3.69 1.05
C ILE A 74 -18.38 -3.67 0.95
N SER A 75 -18.96 -2.55 0.52
CA SER A 75 -20.41 -2.37 0.30
C SER A 75 -21.03 -3.36 -0.68
N GLU A 76 -20.28 -3.88 -1.66
CA GLU A 76 -20.80 -4.87 -2.64
C GLU A 76 -20.93 -6.29 -2.06
N GLY A 77 -20.32 -6.58 -0.91
CA GLY A 77 -20.34 -7.90 -0.26
C GLY A 77 -21.37 -8.05 0.87
N ARG A 78 -22.14 -7.00 1.20
CA ARG A 78 -23.30 -7.09 2.11
C ARG A 78 -24.57 -7.28 1.29
N LYS A 79 -24.81 -8.51 0.84
CA LYS A 79 -26.16 -8.98 0.50
C LYS A 79 -26.41 -10.27 1.27
#